data_AF-A0AAE3AXI3-F1
#
_entry.id   AF-A0AAE3AXI3-F1
#
_cell.length_a   1.000
_cell.length_b   1.000
_cell.length_c   1.000
_cell.angle_alpha   90.00
_cell.angle_beta   90.00
_cell.angle_gamma   90.00
#
_symmetry.space_group_name_H-M   'P 1'
#
loop_
_entity.id
_entity.type
_entity.pdbx_description
1 polymer ?
#
loop_
_entity_poly.entity_id
_entity_poly.type
_entity_poly.pdbx_seq_one_letter_code
_entity_poly.pdbx_strand_id
1 'polypeptide(L)'
;MNCREKILSEDYMSILLDYLPEEADQEDEAFCYQQVDGTLGIYYLDRSAVLPLSPVNYLYRYLPQLFCLGAFPAAGSRTFRTEPLEGSGILAQQRPPLELTGRRVVMAFIDTGISYENPVFRYSDGSSRILAIWDQTDQSGQSPEGFLYGTEYVREQIDRALELEDPHSLVPEKDEIGHGTAVASVAAGSRLEEGSLFTGAAPDCEIVAVKLRPAKQYLRDYYRIADKEPAYSTDDILLAAKYVQQFVIPLYRPIVICLGLGTSFGSHSGVSLFSEYLQRIARSVSQAVVIGGGNEGNTAGHFRGRLTENQQQVELRVGEGVTGFTAELWGSKPSVFRLAVRSPGGEQLPEVEFGLGSTVEYTFVYEKTRIQITDTANERNTGDQLMLIRFTAPSPGVWTFLIRGARVFPESIFDIWLAPQQFRSGELFFLVPDPDVTLTVPSYTTDAVTVTFYNSENGSFYYRSGRGFGRTGEIKPDLAAPGVEISTVNGPYSGSSMAAALTAGACAQLMQWCVAENNYPRISGRGIQTFLSRGAREQTQEEYPSRRWGYGQLDMRRTFDEIAGNYPE
;
A
#
# COMPACT_ATOMS: atom_id res chain seq x y z
N MET A 1 -24.93 1.86 22.53
CA MET A 1 -24.19 2.33 21.34
C MET A 1 -24.26 1.23 20.30
N ASN A 2 -24.79 1.49 19.11
CA ASN A 2 -24.89 0.45 18.06
C ASN A 2 -23.50 0.18 17.44
N CYS A 3 -23.38 -0.90 16.66
CA CYS A 3 -22.12 -1.28 16.00
C CYS A 3 -21.51 -0.12 15.17
N ARG A 4 -22.33 0.62 14.40
CA ARG A 4 -21.87 1.76 13.60
C ARG A 4 -21.22 2.84 14.46
N GLU A 5 -21.86 3.22 15.55
CA GLU A 5 -21.34 4.22 16.50
C GLU A 5 -20.03 3.75 17.15
N LYS A 6 -19.92 2.47 17.52
CA LYS A 6 -18.67 1.88 18.05
C LYS A 6 -17.55 1.93 17.01
N ILE A 7 -17.84 1.53 15.76
CA ILE A 7 -16.85 1.52 14.67
C ILE A 7 -16.31 2.92 14.38
N LEU A 8 -17.15 3.95 14.51
CA LEU A 8 -16.77 5.34 14.21
C LEU A 8 -16.14 6.06 15.42
N SER A 9 -16.45 5.66 16.64
CA SER A 9 -15.98 6.34 17.87
C SER A 9 -14.48 6.20 18.11
N GLU A 10 -13.83 7.28 18.55
CA GLU A 10 -12.42 7.29 19.01
C GLU A 10 -12.20 6.51 20.31
N ASP A 11 -13.28 6.22 21.06
CA ASP A 11 -13.22 5.43 22.29
C ASP A 11 -13.04 3.92 22.01
N TYR A 12 -13.24 3.50 20.77
CA TYR A 12 -13.12 2.11 20.34
C TYR A 12 -11.91 1.91 19.43
N MET A 13 -11.13 0.86 19.71
CA MET A 13 -10.03 0.42 18.87
C MET A 13 -10.40 -0.79 18.03
N SER A 14 -9.72 -0.99 16.91
CA SER A 14 -9.88 -2.16 16.06
C SER A 14 -8.73 -3.16 16.26
N ILE A 15 -9.05 -4.45 16.22
CA ILE A 15 -8.12 -5.58 16.26
C ILE A 15 -8.51 -6.56 15.15
N LEU A 16 -7.55 -7.01 14.37
CA LEU A 16 -7.76 -8.01 13.33
C LEU A 16 -7.76 -9.41 13.93
N LEU A 17 -8.52 -10.33 13.37
CA LEU A 17 -8.59 -11.74 13.79
C LEU A 17 -8.49 -12.66 12.58
N ASP A 18 -7.93 -13.85 12.77
CA ASP A 18 -7.88 -14.92 11.74
C ASP A 18 -8.63 -16.19 12.16
N TYR A 19 -9.49 -16.07 13.16
CA TYR A 19 -10.40 -17.09 13.64
C TYR A 19 -11.79 -16.50 13.84
N LEU A 20 -12.82 -17.35 13.77
CA LEU A 20 -14.19 -16.98 14.10
C LEU A 20 -14.36 -17.06 15.62
N PRO A 21 -14.68 -15.95 16.30
CA PRO A 21 -14.99 -16.00 17.72
C PRO A 21 -16.33 -16.70 17.98
N GLU A 22 -16.46 -17.38 19.11
CA GLU A 22 -17.70 -18.08 19.49
C GLU A 22 -18.89 -17.11 19.62
N GLU A 23 -18.61 -15.85 19.96
CA GLU A 23 -19.59 -14.79 20.13
C GLU A 23 -19.80 -13.96 18.84
N ALA A 24 -19.27 -14.39 17.68
CA ALA A 24 -19.38 -13.65 16.42
C ALA A 24 -20.83 -13.33 16.02
N ASP A 25 -21.77 -14.22 16.36
CA ASP A 25 -23.19 -14.11 16.05
C ASP A 25 -23.99 -13.41 17.17
N GLN A 26 -23.33 -12.94 18.24
CA GLN A 26 -23.96 -12.25 19.36
C GLN A 26 -23.72 -10.74 19.24
N GLU A 27 -24.79 -9.96 19.11
CA GLU A 27 -24.73 -8.52 19.34
C GLU A 27 -24.51 -8.28 20.85
N ASP A 28 -23.26 -8.06 21.24
CA ASP A 28 -22.90 -7.70 22.61
C ASP A 28 -22.88 -6.16 22.77
N GLU A 29 -23.33 -5.68 23.93
CA GLU A 29 -23.18 -4.28 24.32
C GLU A 29 -21.71 -3.86 24.41
N ALA A 30 -20.76 -4.79 24.63
CA ALA A 30 -19.35 -4.49 24.86
C ALA A 30 -18.47 -4.40 23.59
N PHE A 31 -18.80 -5.11 22.51
CA PHE A 31 -17.97 -5.14 21.30
C PHE A 31 -18.78 -5.09 20.00
N CYS A 32 -18.12 -4.98 18.86
CA CYS A 32 -18.72 -5.20 17.54
C CYS A 32 -17.78 -6.06 16.71
N TYR A 33 -18.34 -7.00 15.93
CA TYR A 33 -17.59 -7.85 15.02
C TYR A 33 -18.01 -7.58 13.58
N GLN A 34 -17.03 -7.47 12.68
CA GLN A 34 -17.28 -7.44 11.25
C GLN A 34 -16.41 -8.47 10.55
N GLN A 35 -17.05 -9.50 9.98
CA GLN A 35 -16.38 -10.51 9.19
C GLN A 35 -15.86 -9.88 7.89
N VAL A 36 -14.60 -10.17 7.53
CA VAL A 36 -14.01 -9.76 6.26
C VAL A 36 -14.19 -10.87 5.23
N ASP A 37 -13.56 -12.03 5.45
CA ASP A 37 -13.67 -13.19 4.55
C ASP A 37 -13.18 -14.47 5.24
N GLY A 38 -14.05 -15.48 5.32
CA GLY A 38 -13.77 -16.76 5.97
C GLY A 38 -13.56 -16.54 7.47
N THR A 39 -12.36 -16.84 7.98
CA THR A 39 -12.02 -16.61 9.39
C THR A 39 -11.42 -15.23 9.65
N LEU A 40 -11.12 -14.45 8.61
CA LEU A 40 -10.61 -13.09 8.76
C LEU A 40 -11.75 -12.17 9.18
N GLY A 41 -11.57 -11.45 10.29
CA GLY A 41 -12.55 -10.49 10.81
C GLY A 41 -11.91 -9.35 11.58
N ILE A 42 -12.72 -8.37 11.93
CA ILE A 42 -12.31 -7.18 12.69
C ILE A 42 -13.17 -7.09 13.94
N TYR A 43 -12.52 -6.95 15.09
CA TYR A 43 -13.15 -6.61 16.35
C TYR A 43 -13.00 -5.14 16.68
N TYR A 44 -14.08 -4.53 17.12
CA TYR A 44 -14.11 -3.19 17.67
C TYR A 44 -14.38 -3.26 19.17
N LEU A 45 -13.40 -2.82 19.96
CA LEU A 45 -13.35 -3.00 21.41
C LEU A 45 -13.27 -1.65 22.11
N ASP A 46 -14.01 -1.48 23.20
CA ASP A 46 -13.92 -0.30 24.08
C ASP A 46 -12.52 -0.25 24.72
N ARG A 47 -11.78 0.83 24.42
CA ARG A 47 -10.40 1.03 24.88
C ARG A 47 -10.27 1.11 26.41
N SER A 48 -11.33 1.50 27.11
CA SER A 48 -11.34 1.59 28.58
C SER A 48 -11.53 0.23 29.26
N ALA A 49 -12.09 -0.74 28.55
CA ALA A 49 -12.40 -2.07 29.06
C ALA A 49 -11.36 -3.13 28.70
N VAL A 50 -10.36 -2.80 27.88
CA VAL A 50 -9.37 -3.74 27.34
C VAL A 50 -7.93 -3.30 27.61
N LEU A 51 -7.00 -4.23 27.44
CA LEU A 51 -5.58 -3.93 27.59
C LEU A 51 -5.11 -2.95 26.51
N PRO A 52 -4.17 -2.04 26.82
CA PRO A 52 -3.61 -1.11 25.83
C PRO A 52 -3.01 -1.84 24.64
N LEU A 53 -3.05 -1.19 23.47
CA LEU A 53 -2.43 -1.72 22.26
C LEU A 53 -0.93 -1.95 22.51
N SER A 54 -0.49 -3.19 22.34
CA SER A 54 0.89 -3.63 22.50
C SER A 54 1.05 -5.04 21.92
N PRO A 55 2.18 -5.35 21.24
CA PRO A 55 2.52 -6.70 20.81
C PRO A 55 2.59 -7.74 21.96
N VAL A 56 2.66 -7.29 23.22
CA VAL A 56 2.58 -8.17 24.40
C VAL A 56 1.14 -8.58 24.72
N ASN A 57 0.19 -7.66 24.54
CA ASN A 57 -1.22 -7.88 24.89
C ASN A 57 -2.00 -8.52 23.73
N TYR A 58 -1.59 -8.19 22.50
CA TYR A 58 -2.17 -8.69 21.26
C TYR A 58 -1.04 -9.12 20.33
N LEU A 59 -1.26 -10.17 19.54
CA LEU A 59 -0.25 -10.55 18.54
C LEU A 59 -0.02 -9.42 17.55
N TYR A 60 1.24 -9.15 17.20
CA TYR A 60 1.59 -8.08 16.26
C TYR A 60 0.79 -8.17 14.95
N ARG A 61 0.59 -9.39 14.41
CA ARG A 61 -0.23 -9.63 13.20
C ARG A 61 -1.66 -9.11 13.30
N TYR A 62 -2.21 -8.97 14.51
CA TYR A 62 -3.57 -8.51 14.77
C TYR A 62 -3.68 -7.00 14.96
N LEU A 63 -2.56 -6.30 15.11
CA LEU A 63 -2.55 -4.85 15.22
C LEU A 63 -2.76 -4.23 13.84
N PRO A 64 -3.78 -3.35 13.65
CA PRO A 64 -3.91 -2.62 12.41
C PRO A 64 -2.69 -1.72 12.18
N GLN A 65 -2.10 -1.80 10.99
CA GLN A 65 -1.02 -0.92 10.56
C GLN A 65 -1.58 0.30 9.82
N LEU A 66 -0.78 1.37 9.76
CA LEU A 66 -1.10 2.60 9.03
C LEU A 66 -0.42 2.63 7.67
N PHE A 67 -1.16 3.02 6.64
CA PHE A 67 -0.73 3.14 5.25
C PHE A 67 -0.77 4.60 4.79
N CYS A 68 0.27 5.02 4.06
CA CYS A 68 0.37 6.34 3.44
C CYS A 68 0.18 6.27 1.92
N LEU A 69 -0.04 7.43 1.31
CA LEU A 69 -0.16 7.59 -0.14
C LEU A 69 1.19 7.39 -0.87
N GLY A 70 1.16 6.66 -1.97
CA GLY A 70 2.32 6.29 -2.79
C GLY A 70 2.68 7.25 -3.92
N ALA A 71 2.09 8.45 -3.98
CA ALA A 71 2.45 9.50 -4.94
C ALA A 71 2.32 10.91 -4.36
N PHE A 72 2.91 11.88 -5.05
CA PHE A 72 2.93 13.29 -4.67
C PHE A 72 2.80 14.18 -5.93
N PRO A 73 2.19 15.39 -5.80
CA PRO A 73 2.15 16.34 -6.91
C PRO A 73 3.54 16.70 -7.42
N ALA A 74 3.69 16.84 -8.74
CA ALA A 74 4.93 17.21 -9.40
C ALA A 74 4.82 18.62 -10.02
N ALA A 75 5.96 19.29 -10.20
CA ALA A 75 6.02 20.64 -10.78
C ALA A 75 6.01 20.66 -12.33
N GLY A 76 5.74 19.52 -12.96
CA GLY A 76 5.79 19.35 -14.42
C GLY A 76 4.71 20.13 -15.19
N SER A 77 4.73 19.97 -16.52
CA SER A 77 3.71 20.56 -17.39
C SER A 77 2.32 19.94 -17.16
N ARG A 78 1.28 20.77 -17.26
CA ARG A 78 -0.11 20.31 -17.36
C ARG A 78 -0.51 19.85 -18.76
N THR A 79 0.36 20.05 -19.76
CA THR A 79 0.18 19.47 -21.08
C THR A 79 0.30 17.96 -20.98
N PHE A 80 -0.65 17.25 -21.59
CA PHE A 80 -0.65 15.81 -21.60
C PHE A 80 0.53 15.24 -22.38
N ARG A 81 1.19 14.25 -21.77
CA ARG A 81 2.36 13.55 -22.28
C ARG A 81 1.99 12.10 -22.61
N THR A 82 2.10 11.72 -23.88
CA THR A 82 1.79 10.35 -24.32
C THR A 82 2.96 9.39 -24.12
N GLU A 83 4.18 9.90 -23.92
CA GLU A 83 5.41 9.12 -23.88
C GLU A 83 5.38 7.97 -22.85
N PRO A 84 4.82 8.13 -21.63
CA PRO A 84 4.68 7.02 -20.69
C PRO A 84 3.84 5.85 -21.24
N LEU A 85 2.73 6.15 -21.93
CA LEU A 85 1.81 5.15 -22.48
C LEU A 85 2.36 4.53 -23.77
N GLU A 86 3.04 5.32 -24.60
CA GLU A 86 3.69 4.84 -25.82
C GLU A 86 4.89 3.96 -25.52
N GLY A 87 5.76 4.39 -24.59
CA GLY A 87 6.97 3.68 -24.19
C GLY A 87 6.67 2.33 -23.53
N SER A 88 5.54 2.24 -22.81
CA SER A 88 5.05 0.99 -22.19
C SER A 88 4.27 0.09 -23.16
N GLY A 89 4.13 0.49 -24.43
CA GLY A 89 3.39 -0.27 -25.45
C GLY A 89 1.86 -0.25 -25.30
N ILE A 90 1.32 0.46 -24.32
CA ILE A 90 -0.11 0.48 -23.96
C ILE A 90 -0.95 1.04 -25.11
N LEU A 91 -0.56 2.19 -25.69
CA LEU A 91 -1.32 2.80 -26.80
C LEU A 91 -1.34 1.93 -28.06
N ALA A 92 -0.34 1.07 -28.24
CA ALA A 92 -0.28 0.18 -29.40
C ALA A 92 -1.36 -0.91 -29.33
N GLN A 93 -1.64 -1.43 -28.13
CA GLN A 93 -2.67 -2.45 -27.93
C GLN A 93 -4.08 -1.91 -28.14
N GLN A 94 -4.28 -0.59 -27.99
CA GLN A 94 -5.57 0.05 -28.20
C GLN A 94 -5.95 0.24 -29.68
N ARG A 95 -5.08 -0.19 -30.62
CA ARG A 95 -5.29 -0.07 -32.07
C ARG A 95 -5.49 -1.46 -32.71
N PRO A 96 -6.00 -1.54 -33.96
CA PRO A 96 -6.07 -2.81 -34.67
C PRO A 96 -4.70 -3.51 -34.74
N PRO A 97 -4.66 -4.85 -34.68
CA PRO A 97 -5.81 -5.76 -34.70
C PRO A 97 -6.41 -6.10 -33.32
N LEU A 98 -5.78 -5.70 -32.21
CA LEU A 98 -6.17 -6.14 -30.87
C LEU A 98 -7.26 -5.27 -30.23
N GLU A 99 -7.24 -3.94 -30.46
CA GLU A 99 -8.26 -3.00 -29.98
C GLU A 99 -8.59 -3.12 -28.48
N LEU A 100 -7.55 -3.31 -27.65
CA LEU A 100 -7.66 -3.51 -26.21
C LEU A 100 -7.71 -2.17 -25.49
N THR A 101 -8.89 -1.78 -25.03
CA THR A 101 -9.15 -0.51 -24.32
C THR A 101 -9.64 -0.73 -22.89
N GLY A 102 -9.69 -1.97 -22.41
CA GLY A 102 -10.21 -2.35 -21.10
C GLY A 102 -11.72 -2.59 -21.07
N ARG A 103 -12.37 -2.71 -22.24
CA ARG A 103 -13.81 -2.97 -22.32
C ARG A 103 -14.17 -4.24 -21.57
N ARG A 104 -15.32 -4.20 -20.88
CA ARG A 104 -15.86 -5.32 -20.09
C ARG A 104 -14.97 -5.73 -18.90
N VAL A 105 -14.00 -4.91 -18.49
CA VAL A 105 -13.17 -5.09 -17.30
C VAL A 105 -13.54 -4.04 -16.26
N VAL A 106 -13.61 -4.44 -14.99
CA VAL A 106 -13.79 -3.52 -13.88
C VAL A 106 -12.45 -3.24 -13.22
N MET A 107 -12.12 -1.96 -13.07
CA MET A 107 -10.98 -1.51 -12.30
C MET A 107 -11.44 -0.91 -10.98
N ALA A 108 -10.82 -1.35 -9.89
CA ALA A 108 -11.15 -0.89 -8.55
C ALA A 108 -10.02 -0.07 -7.95
N PHE A 109 -10.36 1.09 -7.39
CA PHE A 109 -9.42 1.99 -6.71
C PHE A 109 -9.79 2.07 -5.23
N ILE A 110 -8.85 1.71 -4.37
CA ILE A 110 -8.99 1.83 -2.91
C ILE A 110 -8.03 2.94 -2.47
N ASP A 111 -8.57 4.15 -2.31
CA ASP A 111 -7.76 5.38 -2.26
C ASP A 111 -8.53 6.53 -1.56
N THR A 112 -8.28 7.78 -1.93
CA THR A 112 -8.84 8.99 -1.29
C THR A 112 -10.22 9.40 -1.81
N GLY A 113 -10.81 8.60 -2.70
CA GLY A 113 -12.07 8.91 -3.40
C GLY A 113 -11.86 9.15 -4.89
N ILE A 114 -12.86 9.72 -5.54
CA ILE A 114 -12.83 10.03 -6.97
C ILE A 114 -13.74 11.22 -7.28
N SER A 115 -13.20 12.27 -7.91
CA SER A 115 -14.02 13.37 -8.45
C SER A 115 -14.86 12.88 -9.64
N TYR A 116 -16.01 12.27 -9.35
CA TYR A 116 -16.88 11.60 -10.31
C TYR A 116 -17.47 12.55 -11.37
N GLU A 117 -17.52 13.85 -11.08
CA GLU A 117 -17.93 14.90 -11.99
C GLU A 117 -16.94 15.10 -13.14
N ASN A 118 -15.71 14.60 -13.05
CA ASN A 118 -14.71 14.80 -14.08
C ASN A 118 -15.10 14.09 -15.40
N PRO A 119 -15.08 14.78 -16.56
CA PRO A 119 -15.39 14.18 -17.86
C PRO A 119 -14.56 12.93 -18.20
N VAL A 120 -13.35 12.78 -17.65
CA VAL A 120 -12.54 11.57 -17.90
C VAL A 120 -13.16 10.30 -17.33
N PHE A 121 -14.15 10.37 -16.44
CA PHE A 121 -14.81 9.18 -15.88
C PHE A 121 -16.18 8.91 -16.50
N ARG A 122 -16.50 9.59 -17.60
CA ARG A 122 -17.78 9.46 -18.30
C ARG A 122 -17.64 8.71 -19.62
N TYR A 123 -18.71 8.06 -20.04
CA TYR A 123 -18.89 7.58 -21.40
C TYR A 123 -19.11 8.76 -22.34
N SER A 124 -19.04 8.52 -23.66
CA SER A 124 -19.23 9.55 -24.68
C SER A 124 -20.64 10.15 -24.71
N ASP A 125 -21.63 9.45 -24.16
CA ASP A 125 -23.00 9.95 -24.02
C ASP A 125 -23.20 10.82 -22.76
N GLY A 126 -22.16 11.01 -21.95
CA GLY A 126 -22.17 11.80 -20.72
C GLY A 126 -22.52 11.02 -19.46
N SER A 127 -22.95 9.75 -19.57
CA SER A 127 -23.21 8.89 -18.42
C SER A 127 -21.91 8.44 -17.74
N SER A 128 -21.99 8.00 -16.49
CA SER A 128 -20.85 7.62 -15.67
C SER A 128 -20.32 6.22 -16.01
N ARG A 129 -18.99 6.09 -16.12
CA ARG A 129 -18.31 4.77 -16.14
C ARG A 129 -18.13 4.18 -14.75
N ILE A 130 -18.33 4.99 -13.72
CA ILE A 130 -18.26 4.56 -12.32
C ILE A 130 -19.53 3.76 -12.00
N LEU A 131 -19.33 2.49 -11.67
CA LEU A 131 -20.39 1.55 -11.27
C LEU A 131 -20.86 1.83 -9.85
N ALA A 132 -19.92 2.10 -8.94
CA ALA A 132 -20.22 2.48 -7.58
C ALA A 132 -19.05 3.21 -6.92
N ILE A 133 -19.40 4.03 -5.93
CA ILE A 133 -18.49 4.69 -5.00
C ILE A 133 -18.90 4.28 -3.59
N TRP A 134 -17.99 3.71 -2.82
CA TRP A 134 -18.18 3.57 -1.38
C TRP A 134 -17.38 4.65 -0.64
N ASP A 135 -18.08 5.60 -0.04
CA ASP A 135 -17.48 6.61 0.82
C ASP A 135 -17.53 6.16 2.28
N GLN A 136 -16.38 5.76 2.82
CA GLN A 136 -16.26 5.34 4.22
C GLN A 136 -16.36 6.51 5.21
N THR A 137 -16.19 7.75 4.75
CA THR A 137 -16.27 8.96 5.58
C THR A 137 -17.71 9.44 5.72
N ASP A 138 -18.52 9.28 4.68
CA ASP A 138 -19.90 9.73 4.68
C ASP A 138 -20.83 8.75 5.40
N GLN A 139 -21.53 9.25 6.41
CA GLN A 139 -22.48 8.47 7.21
C GLN A 139 -23.94 8.86 7.00
N SER A 140 -24.23 9.74 6.04
CA SER A 140 -25.57 10.29 5.83
C SER A 140 -26.52 9.33 5.11
N GLY A 141 -25.99 8.41 4.29
CA GLY A 141 -26.79 7.47 3.51
C GLY A 141 -26.75 6.03 4.03
N GLN A 142 -27.05 5.11 3.12
CA GLN A 142 -27.09 3.67 3.40
C GLN A 142 -25.70 3.06 3.19
N SER A 143 -25.25 2.31 4.19
CA SER A 143 -24.04 1.50 4.07
C SER A 143 -24.26 0.35 3.08
N PRO A 144 -23.21 -0.08 2.36
CA PRO A 144 -23.33 -1.23 1.46
C PRO A 144 -23.80 -2.49 2.21
N GLU A 145 -24.49 -3.39 1.53
CA GLU A 145 -25.02 -4.60 2.14
C GLU A 145 -23.91 -5.43 2.83
N GLY A 146 -24.11 -5.81 4.10
CA GLY A 146 -23.10 -6.54 4.87
C GLY A 146 -21.95 -5.67 5.42
N PHE A 147 -22.07 -4.33 5.32
CA PHE A 147 -21.18 -3.36 5.94
C PHE A 147 -21.92 -2.52 6.99
N LEU A 148 -21.17 -2.06 8.00
CA LEU A 148 -21.73 -1.43 9.19
C LEU A 148 -21.56 0.10 9.23
N TYR A 149 -20.90 0.68 8.23
CA TYR A 149 -20.63 2.12 8.13
C TYR A 149 -20.32 2.55 6.69
N GLY A 150 -20.21 3.87 6.49
CA GLY A 150 -20.03 4.49 5.18
C GLY A 150 -21.34 4.57 4.40
N THR A 151 -21.27 5.15 3.22
CA THR A 151 -22.40 5.32 2.30
C THR A 151 -22.02 4.82 0.91
N GLU A 152 -22.87 4.00 0.30
CA GLU A 152 -22.72 3.54 -1.08
C GLU A 152 -23.52 4.44 -2.04
N TYR A 153 -22.86 4.82 -3.13
CA TYR A 153 -23.45 5.53 -4.26
C TYR A 153 -23.32 4.68 -5.51
N VAL A 154 -24.43 4.17 -6.02
CA VAL A 154 -24.47 3.36 -7.25
C VAL A 154 -24.58 4.24 -8.50
N ARG A 155 -24.22 3.69 -9.66
CA ARG A 155 -24.23 4.38 -10.96
C ARG A 155 -25.50 5.19 -11.20
N GLU A 156 -26.68 4.66 -10.90
CA GLU A 156 -27.95 5.35 -11.12
C GLU A 156 -28.06 6.66 -10.31
N GLN A 157 -27.50 6.69 -9.10
CA GLN A 157 -27.46 7.90 -8.27
C GLN A 157 -26.40 8.87 -8.79
N ILE A 158 -25.25 8.36 -9.24
CA ILE A 158 -24.17 9.15 -9.82
C ILE A 158 -24.65 9.83 -11.11
N ASP A 159 -25.26 9.10 -12.03
CA ASP A 159 -25.81 9.64 -13.28
C ASP A 159 -26.85 10.72 -13.00
N ARG A 160 -27.78 10.46 -12.07
CA ARG A 160 -28.76 11.47 -11.65
C ARG A 160 -28.10 12.69 -11.04
N ALA A 161 -27.02 12.53 -10.27
CA ALA A 161 -26.27 13.65 -9.71
C ALA A 161 -25.61 14.48 -10.82
N LEU A 162 -25.05 13.85 -11.85
CA LEU A 162 -24.42 14.52 -12.99
C LEU A 162 -25.38 15.36 -13.83
N GLU A 163 -26.70 15.12 -13.74
CA GLU A 163 -27.74 15.92 -14.39
C GLU A 163 -28.14 17.17 -13.60
N LEU A 164 -27.75 17.27 -12.31
CA LEU A 164 -28.07 18.40 -11.45
C LEU A 164 -27.10 19.56 -11.68
N GLU A 165 -27.55 20.78 -11.37
CA GLU A 165 -26.66 21.96 -11.33
C GLU A 165 -25.56 21.83 -10.26
N ASP A 166 -25.89 21.19 -9.13
CA ASP A 166 -24.95 20.82 -8.06
C ASP A 166 -25.02 19.30 -7.84
N PRO A 167 -24.12 18.52 -8.48
CA PRO A 167 -24.05 17.07 -8.29
C PRO A 167 -23.89 16.64 -6.83
N HIS A 168 -23.17 17.44 -6.02
CA HIS A 168 -22.88 17.10 -4.63
C HIS A 168 -24.08 17.24 -3.69
N SER A 169 -25.19 17.81 -4.17
CA SER A 169 -26.45 17.80 -3.43
C SER A 169 -27.07 16.40 -3.30
N LEU A 170 -26.74 15.48 -4.23
CA LEU A 170 -27.20 14.09 -4.21
C LEU A 170 -26.07 13.11 -3.86
N VAL A 171 -24.89 13.29 -4.45
CA VAL A 171 -23.70 12.47 -4.15
C VAL A 171 -22.62 13.39 -3.58
N PRO A 172 -22.60 13.62 -2.25
CA PRO A 172 -21.71 14.56 -1.58
C PRO A 172 -20.24 14.17 -1.59
N GLU A 173 -19.89 12.99 -2.11
CA GLU A 173 -18.51 12.54 -2.24
C GLU A 173 -17.68 13.55 -3.04
N LYS A 174 -16.46 13.77 -2.55
CA LYS A 174 -15.40 14.59 -3.14
C LYS A 174 -14.06 13.95 -2.83
N ASP A 175 -13.11 14.01 -3.75
CA ASP A 175 -11.73 13.67 -3.47
C ASP A 175 -10.94 14.93 -3.08
N GLU A 176 -10.98 15.31 -1.80
CA GLU A 176 -10.35 16.55 -1.33
C GLU A 176 -8.82 16.51 -1.37
N ILE A 177 -8.24 15.30 -1.37
CA ILE A 177 -6.79 15.08 -1.45
C ILE A 177 -6.35 15.04 -2.93
N GLY A 178 -7.18 14.48 -3.80
CA GLY A 178 -6.96 14.41 -5.24
C GLY A 178 -6.10 13.22 -5.70
N HIS A 179 -5.58 12.39 -4.79
CA HIS A 179 -4.70 11.27 -5.12
C HIS A 179 -5.47 10.14 -5.82
N GLY A 180 -6.64 9.75 -5.31
CA GLY A 180 -7.49 8.72 -5.91
C GLY A 180 -7.95 9.09 -7.31
N THR A 181 -8.38 10.33 -7.52
CA THR A 181 -8.72 10.91 -8.83
C THR A 181 -7.53 10.88 -9.78
N ALA A 182 -6.33 11.24 -9.31
CA ALA A 182 -5.11 11.21 -10.11
C ALA A 182 -4.79 9.77 -10.57
N VAL A 183 -4.76 8.81 -9.63
CA VAL A 183 -4.54 7.37 -9.89
C VAL A 183 -5.58 6.83 -10.89
N ALA A 184 -6.87 7.08 -10.64
CA ALA A 184 -7.94 6.61 -11.50
C ALA A 184 -7.86 7.19 -12.91
N SER A 185 -7.51 8.48 -13.06
CA SER A 185 -7.38 9.13 -14.37
C SER A 185 -6.27 8.52 -15.22
N VAL A 186 -5.13 8.17 -14.61
CA VAL A 186 -3.99 7.56 -15.30
C VAL A 186 -4.33 6.14 -15.76
N ALA A 187 -4.98 5.35 -14.90
CA ALA A 187 -5.28 3.97 -15.21
C ALA A 187 -6.47 3.81 -16.16
N ALA A 188 -7.53 4.59 -15.96
CA ALA A 188 -8.86 4.36 -16.52
C ALA A 188 -9.48 5.56 -17.23
N GLY A 189 -8.82 6.73 -17.31
CA GLY A 189 -9.42 7.95 -17.86
C GLY A 189 -9.80 7.85 -19.35
N SER A 190 -10.95 8.43 -19.70
CA SER A 190 -11.51 8.44 -21.06
C SER A 190 -10.59 9.22 -21.99
N ARG A 191 -10.70 8.92 -23.29
CA ARG A 191 -10.11 9.77 -24.32
C ARG A 191 -10.85 11.10 -24.39
N LEU A 192 -10.14 12.19 -24.11
CA LEU A 192 -10.62 13.54 -24.34
C LEU A 192 -9.90 14.11 -25.56
N GLU A 193 -10.66 14.49 -26.58
CA GLU A 193 -10.13 15.07 -27.83
C GLU A 193 -10.35 16.59 -27.90
N GLU A 194 -11.32 17.13 -27.16
CA GLU A 194 -11.63 18.56 -27.11
C GLU A 194 -11.02 19.23 -25.86
N GLY A 195 -10.37 20.39 -26.06
CA GLY A 195 -9.78 21.20 -24.98
C GLY A 195 -8.35 20.78 -24.61
N SER A 196 -8.19 19.59 -24.03
CA SER A 196 -6.89 19.01 -23.71
C SER A 196 -6.87 17.53 -24.06
N LEU A 197 -5.98 17.13 -24.98
CA LEU A 197 -5.76 15.72 -25.29
C LEU A 197 -5.46 14.97 -23.98
N PHE A 198 -6.19 13.90 -23.68
CA PHE A 198 -5.94 13.07 -22.51
C PHE A 198 -6.44 11.64 -22.78
N THR A 199 -5.73 10.64 -22.26
CA THR A 199 -6.21 9.26 -22.20
C THR A 199 -5.53 8.52 -21.07
N GLY A 200 -6.28 7.68 -20.37
CA GLY A 200 -5.73 6.68 -19.47
C GLY A 200 -5.23 5.44 -20.22
N ALA A 201 -4.66 4.51 -19.47
CA ALA A 201 -4.14 3.25 -20.01
C ALA A 201 -5.24 2.28 -20.50
N ALA A 202 -6.39 2.25 -19.83
CA ALA A 202 -7.57 1.46 -20.19
C ALA A 202 -8.82 2.36 -20.25
N PRO A 203 -8.99 3.16 -21.33
CA PRO A 203 -9.97 4.23 -21.38
C PRO A 203 -11.45 3.79 -21.44
N ASP A 204 -11.74 2.50 -21.67
CA ASP A 204 -13.10 1.95 -21.75
C ASP A 204 -13.43 0.99 -20.60
N CYS A 205 -12.60 0.94 -19.55
CA CYS A 205 -12.92 0.12 -18.37
C CYS A 205 -14.00 0.77 -17.50
N GLU A 206 -14.72 -0.07 -16.76
CA GLU A 206 -15.69 0.35 -15.75
C GLU A 206 -14.98 0.53 -14.40
N ILE A 207 -15.46 1.46 -13.58
CA ILE A 207 -14.73 1.90 -12.37
C ILE A 207 -15.54 1.57 -11.11
N VAL A 208 -14.88 1.04 -10.08
CA VAL A 208 -15.39 1.03 -8.70
C VAL A 208 -14.39 1.81 -7.84
N ALA A 209 -14.86 2.76 -7.05
CA ALA A 209 -13.99 3.56 -6.19
C ALA A 209 -14.39 3.39 -4.72
N VAL A 210 -13.39 3.35 -3.85
CA VAL A 210 -13.58 3.36 -2.40
C VAL A 210 -12.78 4.53 -1.83
N LYS A 211 -13.47 5.49 -1.23
CA LYS A 211 -12.87 6.56 -0.44
C LYS A 211 -12.65 6.03 0.97
N LEU A 212 -11.39 5.82 1.33
CA LEU A 212 -11.01 5.37 2.66
C LEU A 212 -11.21 6.48 3.69
N ARG A 213 -11.66 6.10 4.89
CA ARG A 213 -11.70 7.04 6.01
C ARG A 213 -10.31 7.21 6.64
N PRO A 214 -9.97 8.41 7.16
CA PRO A 214 -8.75 8.60 7.92
C PRO A 214 -8.67 7.68 9.13
N ALA A 215 -7.47 7.21 9.46
CA ALA A 215 -7.21 6.41 10.63
C ALA A 215 -7.50 7.19 11.92
N LYS A 216 -8.12 6.50 12.87
CA LYS A 216 -8.46 7.02 14.20
C LYS A 216 -7.23 7.51 14.97
N GLN A 217 -7.42 8.54 15.79
CA GLN A 217 -6.33 9.24 16.48
C GLN A 217 -5.52 8.31 17.39
N TYR A 218 -6.16 7.38 18.10
CA TYR A 218 -5.45 6.45 19.00
C TYR A 218 -4.35 5.65 18.27
N LEU A 219 -4.59 5.28 17.01
CA LEU A 219 -3.65 4.49 16.22
C LEU A 219 -2.52 5.37 15.68
N ARG A 220 -2.86 6.61 15.28
CA ARG A 220 -1.86 7.63 14.92
C ARG A 220 -0.91 7.90 16.08
N ASP A 221 -1.45 8.06 17.28
CA ASP A 221 -0.69 8.26 18.52
C ASP A 221 0.18 7.05 18.87
N TYR A 222 -0.35 5.84 18.66
CA TYR A 222 0.36 4.60 18.91
C TYR A 222 1.63 4.47 18.06
N TYR A 223 1.53 4.81 16.76
CA TYR A 223 2.65 4.78 15.81
C TYR A 223 3.49 6.07 15.77
N ARG A 224 3.12 7.10 16.54
CA ARG A 224 3.85 8.38 16.61
C ARG A 224 4.02 9.04 15.24
N ILE A 225 2.98 8.99 14.41
CA ILE A 225 3.04 9.61 13.07
C ILE A 225 2.83 11.12 13.16
N ALA A 226 3.35 11.86 12.18
CA ALA A 226 3.17 13.31 12.08
C ALA A 226 1.68 13.71 11.98
N ASP A 227 1.36 14.87 12.56
CA ASP A 227 0.00 15.43 12.53
C ASP A 227 -0.41 15.79 11.09
N LYS A 228 -1.71 15.64 10.79
CA LYS A 228 -2.37 16.05 9.53
C LYS A 228 -2.01 15.25 8.27
N GLU A 229 -1.06 14.33 8.34
CA GLU A 229 -0.72 13.48 7.20
C GLU A 229 -1.82 12.44 6.93
N PRO A 230 -2.27 12.25 5.67
CA PRO A 230 -3.23 11.21 5.32
C PRO A 230 -2.69 9.84 5.72
N ALA A 231 -3.44 9.14 6.58
CA ALA A 231 -3.11 7.81 7.05
C ALA A 231 -4.36 6.96 7.07
N TYR A 232 -4.27 5.75 6.55
CA TYR A 232 -5.39 4.82 6.45
C TYR A 232 -5.08 3.54 7.20
N SER A 233 -6.07 3.00 7.90
CA SER A 233 -5.87 1.83 8.74
C SER A 233 -6.12 0.53 7.97
N THR A 234 -5.43 -0.54 8.35
CA THR A 234 -5.50 -1.84 7.65
C THR A 234 -6.92 -2.42 7.63
N ASP A 235 -7.68 -2.27 8.71
CA ASP A 235 -9.07 -2.74 8.84
C ASP A 235 -9.98 -2.09 7.79
N ASP A 236 -9.87 -0.78 7.61
CA ASP A 236 -10.66 -0.04 6.61
C ASP A 236 -10.29 -0.46 5.17
N ILE A 237 -9.00 -0.72 4.91
CA ILE A 237 -8.50 -1.20 3.62
C ILE A 237 -8.95 -2.64 3.34
N LEU A 238 -8.95 -3.52 4.36
CA LEU A 238 -9.45 -4.89 4.25
C LEU A 238 -10.93 -4.91 3.88
N LEU A 239 -11.74 -4.07 4.52
CA LEU A 239 -13.15 -3.93 4.18
C LEU A 239 -13.35 -3.33 2.79
N ALA A 240 -12.51 -2.38 2.36
CA ALA A 240 -12.53 -1.86 0.99
C ALA A 240 -12.29 -2.96 -0.06
N ALA A 241 -11.30 -3.82 0.17
CA ALA A 241 -11.05 -4.95 -0.71
C ALA A 241 -12.19 -5.98 -0.68
N LYS A 242 -12.81 -6.23 0.48
CA LYS A 242 -14.03 -7.05 0.58
C LYS A 242 -15.18 -6.45 -0.24
N TYR A 243 -15.43 -5.15 -0.11
CA TYR A 243 -16.50 -4.44 -0.81
C TYR A 243 -16.36 -4.60 -2.32
N VAL A 244 -15.16 -4.35 -2.85
CA VAL A 244 -14.86 -4.52 -4.28
C VAL A 244 -15.17 -5.94 -4.75
N GLN A 245 -14.77 -6.97 -3.99
CA GLN A 245 -15.08 -8.35 -4.34
C GLN A 245 -16.59 -8.61 -4.35
N GLN A 246 -17.29 -8.20 -3.28
CA GLN A 246 -18.72 -8.43 -3.12
C GLN A 246 -19.55 -7.72 -4.20
N PHE A 247 -19.17 -6.50 -4.58
CA PHE A 247 -19.87 -5.71 -5.58
C PHE A 247 -19.65 -6.25 -7.01
N VAL A 248 -18.41 -6.62 -7.35
CA VAL A 248 -18.05 -6.90 -8.75
C VAL A 248 -18.24 -8.36 -9.15
N ILE A 249 -18.05 -9.32 -8.24
CA ILE A 249 -18.20 -10.76 -8.56
C ILE A 249 -19.57 -11.08 -9.20
N PRO A 250 -20.71 -10.57 -8.70
CA PRO A 250 -22.03 -10.79 -9.31
C PRO A 250 -22.17 -10.25 -10.74
N LEU A 251 -21.30 -9.33 -11.18
CA LEU A 251 -21.33 -8.75 -12.53
C LEU A 251 -20.69 -9.67 -13.59
N TYR A 252 -20.04 -10.77 -13.17
CA TYR A 252 -19.30 -11.69 -14.04
C TYR A 252 -18.27 -10.98 -14.94
N ARG A 253 -17.58 -9.99 -14.38
CA ARG A 253 -16.51 -9.22 -15.05
C ARG A 253 -15.15 -9.51 -14.41
N PRO A 254 -14.05 -9.51 -15.19
CA PRO A 254 -12.71 -9.53 -14.63
C PRO A 254 -12.43 -8.24 -13.82
N ILE A 255 -11.64 -8.39 -12.76
CA ILE A 255 -11.34 -7.34 -11.77
C ILE A 255 -9.85 -7.04 -11.76
N VAL A 256 -9.49 -5.76 -11.82
CA VAL A 256 -8.14 -5.28 -11.54
C VAL A 256 -8.19 -4.31 -10.36
N ILE A 257 -7.62 -4.68 -9.22
CA ILE A 257 -7.52 -3.81 -8.04
C ILE A 257 -6.21 -3.05 -8.09
N CYS A 258 -6.26 -1.72 -8.08
CA CYS A 258 -5.09 -0.85 -8.03
C CYS A 258 -4.91 -0.30 -6.60
N LEU A 259 -3.77 -0.62 -5.98
CA LEU A 259 -3.40 -0.14 -4.63
C LEU A 259 -2.21 0.83 -4.73
N GLY A 260 -2.50 2.11 -4.53
CA GLY A 260 -1.52 3.21 -4.44
C GLY A 260 -1.12 3.54 -3.00
N LEU A 261 -1.24 2.57 -2.09
CA LEU A 261 -1.01 2.72 -0.64
C LEU A 261 0.12 1.81 -0.19
N GLY A 262 0.92 2.28 0.77
CA GLY A 262 2.03 1.50 1.31
C GLY A 262 2.43 1.87 2.72
N THR A 263 3.12 0.95 3.40
CA THR A 263 3.74 1.20 4.70
C THR A 263 5.10 0.50 4.82
N SER A 264 5.99 1.06 5.63
CA SER A 264 7.28 0.44 5.99
C SER A 264 7.19 -0.38 7.28
N PHE A 265 6.01 -0.44 7.90
CA PHE A 265 5.75 -1.31 9.03
C PHE A 265 5.51 -2.74 8.55
N GLY A 266 6.07 -3.71 9.27
CA GLY A 266 5.95 -5.13 8.98
C GLY A 266 7.26 -5.77 8.55
N SER A 267 7.17 -7.07 8.25
CA SER A 267 8.36 -7.91 8.10
C SER A 267 8.99 -7.92 6.71
N HIS A 268 8.38 -7.25 5.72
CA HIS A 268 8.88 -7.18 4.34
C HIS A 268 9.11 -8.58 3.70
N SER A 269 8.26 -9.55 4.04
CA SER A 269 8.38 -10.95 3.62
C SER A 269 7.07 -11.56 3.08
N GLY A 270 6.07 -10.74 2.78
CA GLY A 270 4.83 -11.18 2.11
C GLY A 270 3.80 -11.90 2.99
N VAL A 271 4.05 -12.01 4.30
CA VAL A 271 3.23 -12.83 5.23
C VAL A 271 2.38 -12.03 6.23
N SER A 272 2.05 -10.77 5.97
CA SER A 272 1.09 -10.05 6.82
C SER A 272 -0.34 -10.56 6.58
N LEU A 273 -1.27 -10.35 7.53
CA LEU A 273 -2.69 -10.69 7.33
C LEU A 273 -3.26 -10.05 6.07
N PHE A 274 -2.88 -8.80 5.80
CA PHE A 274 -3.32 -8.09 4.62
C PHE A 274 -2.72 -8.70 3.34
N SER A 275 -1.43 -9.03 3.34
CA SER A 275 -0.79 -9.71 2.21
C SER A 275 -1.41 -11.10 1.96
N GLU A 276 -1.70 -11.88 3.00
CA GLU A 276 -2.40 -13.18 2.86
C GLU A 276 -3.79 -13.02 2.22
N TYR A 277 -4.53 -11.96 2.59
CA TYR A 277 -5.83 -11.69 2.00
C TYR A 277 -5.72 -11.28 0.52
N LEU A 278 -4.83 -10.33 0.19
CA LEU A 278 -4.58 -9.95 -1.21
C LEU A 278 -4.05 -11.11 -2.05
N GLN A 279 -3.25 -11.99 -1.44
CA GLN A 279 -2.75 -13.22 -2.05
C GLN A 279 -3.90 -14.16 -2.44
N ARG A 280 -4.94 -14.28 -1.62
CA ARG A 280 -6.14 -15.07 -1.96
C ARG A 280 -6.91 -14.42 -3.13
N ILE A 281 -7.09 -13.11 -3.11
CA ILE A 281 -7.74 -12.36 -4.20
C ILE A 281 -6.97 -12.55 -5.51
N ALA A 282 -5.65 -12.34 -5.51
CA ALA A 282 -4.81 -12.47 -6.70
C ALA A 282 -4.73 -13.90 -7.27
N ARG A 283 -4.99 -14.93 -6.46
CA ARG A 283 -5.08 -16.33 -6.92
C ARG A 283 -6.40 -16.66 -7.62
N SER A 284 -7.44 -15.89 -7.35
CA SER A 284 -8.75 -16.11 -7.94
C SER A 284 -8.72 -15.90 -9.46
N VAL A 285 -9.56 -16.66 -10.15
CA VAL A 285 -9.72 -16.55 -11.60
C VAL A 285 -10.34 -15.19 -11.95
N SER A 286 -9.85 -14.59 -13.03
CA SER A 286 -10.29 -13.30 -13.56
C SER A 286 -10.06 -12.14 -12.61
N GLN A 287 -9.10 -12.25 -11.69
CA GLN A 287 -8.74 -11.19 -10.75
C GLN A 287 -7.24 -10.92 -10.75
N ALA A 288 -6.87 -9.65 -10.68
CA ALA A 288 -5.50 -9.19 -10.49
C ALA A 288 -5.43 -8.07 -9.47
N VAL A 289 -4.33 -8.02 -8.73
CA VAL A 289 -4.01 -6.94 -7.78
C VAL A 289 -2.70 -6.32 -8.24
N VAL A 290 -2.67 -4.99 -8.37
CA VAL A 290 -1.50 -4.21 -8.75
C VAL A 290 -1.14 -3.28 -7.61
N ILE A 291 0.13 -3.33 -7.16
CA ILE A 291 0.59 -2.67 -5.94
C ILE A 291 1.82 -1.82 -6.27
N GLY A 292 1.81 -0.55 -5.85
CA GLY A 292 2.98 0.32 -5.94
C GLY A 292 4.10 -0.14 -5.00
N GLY A 293 5.35 -0.10 -5.47
CA GLY A 293 6.54 -0.45 -4.68
C GLY A 293 6.91 0.55 -3.58
N GLY A 294 6.21 1.67 -3.43
CA GLY A 294 6.50 2.69 -2.43
C GLY A 294 7.63 3.65 -2.82
N ASN A 295 7.77 4.73 -2.03
CA ASN A 295 8.63 5.87 -2.31
C ASN A 295 9.81 6.01 -1.32
N GLU A 296 10.24 4.90 -0.71
CA GLU A 296 11.21 4.89 0.39
C GLU A 296 12.67 4.67 -0.05
N GLY A 297 12.95 4.56 -1.35
CA GLY A 297 14.27 4.14 -1.87
C GLY A 297 15.43 5.09 -1.57
N ASN A 298 15.16 6.35 -1.24
CA ASN A 298 16.18 7.35 -0.88
C ASN A 298 15.75 8.19 0.33
N THR A 299 14.97 7.61 1.23
CA THR A 299 14.51 8.31 2.44
C THR A 299 15.39 8.06 3.65
N ALA A 300 16.42 7.20 3.48
CA ALA A 300 17.33 6.76 4.53
C ALA A 300 16.58 6.25 5.80
N GLY A 301 15.38 5.69 5.58
CA GLY A 301 14.51 5.13 6.61
C GLY A 301 14.73 3.65 6.88
N HIS A 302 15.70 3.01 6.22
CA HIS A 302 16.02 1.60 6.38
C HIS A 302 17.51 1.42 6.68
N PHE A 303 17.81 0.51 7.62
CA PHE A 303 19.15 0.02 7.92
C PHE A 303 19.16 -1.49 7.91
N ARG A 304 20.09 -2.10 7.19
CA ARG A 304 20.36 -3.54 7.23
C ARG A 304 21.74 -3.79 7.82
N GLY A 305 21.81 -4.66 8.81
CA GLY A 305 23.05 -5.06 9.47
C GLY A 305 23.27 -6.57 9.42
N ARG A 306 24.54 -6.97 9.33
CA ARG A 306 25.00 -8.34 9.61
C ARG A 306 25.79 -8.33 10.90
N LEU A 307 25.42 -9.17 11.86
CA LEU A 307 26.23 -9.39 13.06
C LEU A 307 27.39 -10.33 12.70
N THR A 308 28.50 -9.75 12.25
CA THR A 308 29.79 -10.46 12.05
C THR A 308 30.62 -10.50 13.32
N GLU A 309 30.42 -9.52 14.20
CA GLU A 309 30.99 -9.43 15.55
C GLU A 309 29.89 -9.62 16.62
N ASN A 310 30.25 -9.59 17.91
CA ASN A 310 29.26 -9.69 19.00
C ASN A 310 28.35 -8.45 19.10
N GLN A 311 28.66 -7.36 18.40
CA GLN A 311 27.91 -6.11 18.42
C GLN A 311 28.00 -5.34 17.09
N GLN A 312 26.92 -4.66 16.70
CA GLN A 312 26.87 -3.70 15.60
C GLN A 312 26.29 -2.37 16.11
N GLN A 313 26.89 -1.24 15.71
CA GLN A 313 26.33 0.09 16.01
C GLN A 313 25.52 0.60 14.82
N VAL A 314 24.38 1.21 15.12
CA VAL A 314 23.51 1.88 14.15
C VAL A 314 23.30 3.31 14.65
N GLU A 315 23.53 4.28 13.78
CA GLU A 315 23.42 5.70 14.13
C GLU A 315 22.21 6.32 13.42
N LEU A 316 21.33 6.91 14.21
CA LEU A 316 20.10 7.55 13.78
C LEU A 316 20.18 9.05 14.08
N ARG A 317 20.07 9.88 13.04
CA ARG A 317 19.97 11.34 13.19
C ARG A 317 18.52 11.70 13.51
N VAL A 318 18.34 12.43 14.59
CA VAL A 318 17.07 13.08 14.97
C VAL A 318 17.28 14.59 14.94
N GLY A 319 16.50 15.29 14.12
CA GLY A 319 16.53 16.74 13.98
C GLY A 319 15.77 17.47 15.08
N GLU A 320 15.82 18.80 15.03
CA GLU A 320 14.97 19.63 15.86
C GLU A 320 13.49 19.51 15.45
N GLY A 321 12.58 19.61 16.42
CA GLY A 321 11.14 19.59 16.17
C GLY A 321 10.51 18.21 15.97
N VAL A 322 11.29 17.13 16.02
CA VAL A 322 10.75 15.75 16.02
C VAL A 322 10.00 15.51 17.33
N THR A 323 8.68 15.29 17.24
CA THR A 323 7.81 15.11 18.43
C THR A 323 7.76 13.66 18.92
N GLY A 324 7.99 12.71 18.01
CA GLY A 324 8.01 11.28 18.27
C GLY A 324 8.22 10.51 16.96
N PHE A 325 8.57 9.23 17.08
CA PHE A 325 8.66 8.31 15.93
C PHE A 325 8.62 6.86 16.40
N THR A 326 8.43 5.96 15.43
CA THR A 326 8.47 4.51 15.62
C THR A 326 9.51 3.89 14.69
N ALA A 327 10.24 2.89 15.20
CA ALA A 327 11.12 2.02 14.44
C ALA A 327 10.81 0.56 14.75
N GLU A 328 10.92 -0.32 13.74
CA GLU A 328 10.78 -1.76 13.89
C GLU A 328 12.10 -2.44 13.53
N LEU A 329 12.65 -3.20 14.48
CA LEU A 329 13.79 -4.07 14.23
C LEU A 329 13.29 -5.50 14.02
N TRP A 330 13.66 -6.09 12.88
CA TRP A 330 13.37 -7.49 12.53
C TRP A 330 14.67 -8.29 12.50
N GLY A 331 14.80 -9.23 13.43
CA GLY A 331 15.96 -10.11 13.56
C GLY A 331 15.70 -11.50 12.99
N SER A 332 16.57 -11.97 12.09
CA SER A 332 16.42 -13.28 11.46
C SER A 332 16.65 -14.46 12.42
N LYS A 333 15.69 -15.38 12.47
CA LYS A 333 15.88 -16.69 13.12
C LYS A 333 16.99 -17.49 12.42
N PRO A 334 17.75 -18.34 13.15
CA PRO A 334 17.62 -18.69 14.57
C PRO A 334 18.39 -17.77 15.54
N SER A 335 18.84 -16.61 15.07
CA SER A 335 19.64 -15.67 15.85
C SER A 335 18.77 -14.91 16.85
N VAL A 336 19.35 -14.52 17.98
CA VAL A 336 18.66 -13.72 19.01
C VAL A 336 19.42 -12.43 19.22
N PHE A 337 18.73 -11.31 19.03
CA PHE A 337 19.27 -9.96 19.07
C PHE A 337 18.87 -9.28 20.39
N ARG A 338 19.71 -8.38 20.86
CA ARG A 338 19.50 -7.48 21.99
C ARG A 338 19.74 -6.05 21.53
N LEU A 339 18.97 -5.12 22.07
CA LEU A 339 19.08 -3.70 21.76
C LEU A 339 19.45 -2.92 23.03
N ALA A 340 20.50 -2.12 22.96
CA ALA A 340 20.73 -1.02 23.89
C ALA A 340 20.70 0.32 23.10
N VAL A 341 20.21 1.37 23.75
CA VAL A 341 20.10 2.70 23.13
C VAL A 341 20.91 3.70 23.93
N ARG A 342 21.72 4.50 23.23
CA ARG A 342 22.47 5.62 23.80
C ARG A 342 21.93 6.94 23.26
N SER A 343 21.66 7.86 24.16
CA SER A 343 21.21 9.22 23.84
C SER A 343 22.32 10.08 23.23
N PRO A 344 21.98 11.20 22.57
CA PRO A 344 22.97 12.17 22.12
C PRO A 344 23.83 12.75 23.25
N GLY A 345 23.29 12.86 24.47
CA GLY A 345 24.04 13.30 25.66
C GLY A 345 24.96 12.23 26.25
N GLY A 346 24.92 10.99 25.74
CA GLY A 346 25.76 9.88 26.17
C GLY A 346 25.16 9.00 27.27
N GLU A 347 23.95 9.31 27.75
CA GLU A 347 23.23 8.43 28.67
C GLU A 347 22.83 7.14 27.93
N GLN A 348 22.99 6.00 28.59
CA GLN A 348 22.75 4.69 27.99
C GLN A 348 21.65 3.95 28.76
N LEU A 349 20.69 3.41 28.01
CA LEU A 349 19.68 2.51 28.55
C LEU A 349 20.37 1.25 29.13
N PRO A 350 20.13 0.89 30.40
CA PRO A 350 20.71 -0.30 31.02
C PRO A 350 20.41 -1.55 30.20
N GLU A 351 21.33 -2.52 30.13
CA GLU A 351 21.04 -3.76 29.40
C GLU A 351 19.85 -4.48 30.05
N VAL A 352 18.69 -4.44 29.39
CA VAL A 352 17.50 -5.13 29.85
C VAL A 352 17.46 -6.48 29.16
N GLU A 353 17.41 -7.55 29.95
CA GLU A 353 17.04 -8.85 29.42
C GLU A 353 15.55 -8.80 29.09
N PHE A 354 15.24 -8.74 27.80
CA PHE A 354 13.88 -8.89 27.33
C PHE A 354 13.43 -10.32 27.66
N GLY A 355 12.63 -10.48 28.73
CA GLY A 355 11.86 -11.69 28.93
C GLY A 355 10.91 -11.90 27.75
N LEU A 356 10.46 -13.15 27.53
CA LEU A 356 9.47 -13.47 26.49
C LEU A 356 8.27 -12.51 26.57
N GLY A 357 8.12 -11.63 25.57
CA GLY A 357 7.01 -10.67 25.52
C GLY A 357 7.07 -9.61 26.62
N SER A 358 8.12 -8.79 26.64
CA SER A 358 8.29 -7.71 27.63
C SER A 358 8.28 -6.34 26.96
N THR A 359 7.72 -5.37 27.68
CA THR A 359 7.78 -3.95 27.33
C THR A 359 8.66 -3.25 28.35
N VAL A 360 9.68 -2.55 27.85
CA VAL A 360 10.57 -1.71 28.66
C VAL A 360 10.25 -0.26 28.33
N GLU A 361 9.95 0.52 29.36
CA GLU A 361 9.83 1.97 29.25
C GLU A 361 11.00 2.60 29.99
N TYR A 362 11.71 3.50 29.32
CA TYR A 362 12.85 4.22 29.88
C TYR A 362 12.70 5.71 29.60
N THR A 363 12.88 6.51 30.64
CA THR A 363 12.95 7.97 30.55
C THR A 363 14.37 8.38 30.90
N PHE A 364 15.00 9.11 29.99
CA PHE A 364 16.36 9.61 30.21
C PHE A 364 16.36 10.66 31.32
N VAL A 365 17.44 10.73 32.10
CA VAL A 365 17.55 11.67 33.22
C VAL A 365 17.98 13.04 32.73
N TYR A 366 18.93 13.08 31.79
CA TYR A 366 19.46 14.33 31.25
C TYR A 366 18.70 14.82 30.01
N GLU A 367 17.76 14.03 29.51
CA GLU A 367 16.89 14.36 28.37
C GLU A 367 15.42 14.13 28.71
N LYS A 368 14.50 14.92 28.13
CA LYS A 368 13.05 14.68 28.29
C LYS A 368 12.52 13.52 27.44
N THR A 369 13.42 12.76 26.83
CA THR A 369 13.07 11.68 25.91
C THR A 369 12.60 10.46 26.67
N ARG A 370 11.52 9.87 26.16
CA ARG A 370 11.00 8.59 26.63
C ARG A 370 11.01 7.59 25.50
N ILE A 371 11.53 6.41 25.77
CA ILE A 371 11.57 5.28 24.83
C ILE A 371 10.76 4.14 25.41
N GLN A 372 9.93 3.54 24.56
CA GLN A 372 9.25 2.29 24.83
C GLN A 372 9.72 1.22 23.83
N ILE A 373 10.31 0.14 24.32
CA ILE A 373 10.77 -1.00 23.52
C ILE A 373 9.92 -2.20 23.87
N THR A 374 9.28 -2.81 22.86
CA THR A 374 8.53 -4.05 23.03
C THR A 374 9.20 -5.15 22.23
N ASP A 375 9.68 -6.20 22.89
CA ASP A 375 10.34 -7.34 22.25
C ASP A 375 9.39 -8.54 22.12
N THR A 376 9.19 -8.97 20.88
CA THR A 376 8.45 -10.17 20.49
C THR A 376 9.45 -11.18 19.94
N ALA A 377 9.93 -12.06 20.81
CA ALA A 377 10.98 -13.04 20.49
C ALA A 377 10.61 -14.01 19.34
N ASN A 378 9.31 -14.24 19.13
CA ASN A 378 8.79 -15.14 18.10
C ASN A 378 7.50 -14.54 17.54
N GLU A 379 7.61 -13.70 16.50
CA GLU A 379 6.46 -13.14 15.81
C GLU A 379 5.74 -14.25 15.02
N ARG A 380 4.41 -14.34 15.15
CA ARG A 380 3.62 -15.51 14.72
C ARG A 380 3.72 -15.80 13.21
N ASN A 381 3.83 -14.80 12.34
CA ASN A 381 3.80 -15.01 10.90
C ASN A 381 5.15 -15.42 10.35
N THR A 382 6.21 -14.84 10.89
CA THR A 382 7.57 -14.98 10.37
C THR A 382 8.40 -15.97 11.17
N GLY A 383 8.11 -16.14 12.46
CA GLY A 383 8.97 -16.81 13.43
C GLY A 383 10.22 -16.02 13.81
N ASP A 384 10.35 -14.79 13.34
CA ASP A 384 11.49 -13.93 13.58
C ASP A 384 11.27 -13.07 14.83
N GLN A 385 12.36 -12.49 15.33
CA GLN A 385 12.29 -11.56 16.45
C GLN A 385 11.88 -10.17 15.95
N LEU A 386 10.89 -9.56 16.59
CA LEU A 386 10.46 -8.19 16.35
C LEU A 386 10.66 -7.34 17.60
N MET A 387 11.42 -6.25 17.48
CA MET A 387 11.44 -5.18 18.50
C MET A 387 10.75 -3.93 17.95
N LEU A 388 9.65 -3.53 18.59
CA LEU A 388 8.96 -2.28 18.30
C LEU A 388 9.47 -1.19 19.24
N ILE A 389 10.10 -0.16 18.68
CA ILE A 389 10.79 0.91 19.40
C ILE A 389 10.04 2.22 19.15
N ARG A 390 9.54 2.86 20.21
CA ARG A 390 8.76 4.09 20.11
C ARG A 390 9.37 5.20 20.94
N PHE A 391 9.63 6.33 20.30
CA PHE A 391 10.19 7.52 20.91
C PHE A 391 9.09 8.57 21.15
N THR A 392 9.13 9.21 22.31
CA THR A 392 8.32 10.38 22.65
C THR A 392 9.26 11.52 23.04
N ALA A 393 9.07 12.70 22.44
CA ALA A 393 9.91 13.88 22.64
C ALA A 393 11.43 13.57 22.54
N PRO A 394 11.91 12.98 21.43
CA PRO A 394 13.32 12.67 21.26
C PRO A 394 14.17 13.94 21.22
N SER A 395 15.26 13.95 21.99
CA SER A 395 16.23 15.04 21.94
C SER A 395 16.92 15.06 20.57
N PRO A 396 17.15 16.25 19.98
CA PRO A 396 17.90 16.39 18.75
C PRO A 396 19.34 15.89 18.92
N GLY A 397 19.87 15.22 17.89
CA GLY A 397 21.22 14.69 17.89
C GLY A 397 21.34 13.34 17.22
N VAL A 398 22.47 12.67 17.45
CA VAL A 398 22.71 11.31 16.96
C VAL A 398 22.40 10.33 18.08
N TRP A 399 21.39 9.50 17.87
CA TRP A 399 21.07 8.36 18.72
C TRP A 399 21.84 7.15 18.23
N THR A 400 22.41 6.37 19.15
CA THR A 400 23.12 5.14 18.80
C THR A 400 22.34 3.92 19.28
N PHE A 401 21.96 3.04 18.38
CA PHE A 401 21.43 1.71 18.68
C PHE A 401 22.60 0.71 18.65
N LEU A 402 22.80 0.02 19.76
CA LEU A 402 23.83 -0.99 19.95
C LEU A 402 23.14 -2.35 19.86
N ILE A 403 23.23 -2.99 18.70
CA ILE A 403 22.64 -4.30 18.45
C ILE A 403 23.65 -5.37 18.83
N ARG A 404 23.29 -6.25 19.77
CA ARG A 404 24.14 -7.34 20.24
C ARG A 404 23.50 -8.68 19.95
N GLY A 405 24.32 -9.68 19.72
CA GLY A 405 23.84 -11.05 19.58
C GLY A 405 23.89 -11.81 20.89
N ALA A 406 22.74 -12.26 21.40
CA ALA A 406 22.70 -13.24 22.49
C ALA A 406 23.01 -14.66 21.96
N ARG A 407 22.63 -14.92 20.70
CA ARG A 407 22.98 -16.12 19.94
C ARG A 407 23.11 -15.73 18.47
N VAL A 408 24.30 -15.92 17.91
CA VAL A 408 24.64 -15.50 16.54
C VAL A 408 25.09 -16.71 15.74
N PHE A 409 24.74 -16.71 14.47
CA PHE A 409 25.14 -17.71 13.48
C PHE A 409 25.77 -16.97 12.28
N PRO A 410 26.51 -17.67 11.41
CA PRO A 410 26.89 -17.08 10.13
C PRO A 410 25.65 -16.53 9.40
N GLU A 411 25.75 -15.31 8.87
CA GLU A 411 24.63 -14.59 8.21
C GLU A 411 23.47 -14.17 9.14
N SER A 412 23.71 -13.93 10.43
CA SER A 412 22.73 -13.25 11.31
C SER A 412 22.44 -11.82 10.82
N ILE A 413 21.38 -11.66 10.05
CA ILE A 413 20.91 -10.39 9.51
C ILE A 413 19.82 -9.81 10.40
N PHE A 414 19.84 -8.49 10.60
CA PHE A 414 18.72 -7.74 11.11
C PHE A 414 18.47 -6.52 10.24
N ASP A 415 17.22 -6.10 10.23
CA ASP A 415 16.76 -4.93 9.50
C ASP A 415 16.06 -3.98 10.48
N ILE A 416 16.21 -2.68 10.30
CA ILE A 416 15.52 -1.65 11.06
C ILE A 416 14.83 -0.71 10.08
N TRP A 417 13.50 -0.64 10.15
CA TRP A 417 12.71 0.33 9.39
C TRP A 417 12.15 1.41 10.30
N LEU A 418 12.22 2.65 9.83
CA LEU A 418 11.44 3.76 10.34
C LEU A 418 10.06 3.78 9.67
N ALA A 419 9.13 4.54 10.25
CA ALA A 419 7.88 4.88 9.57
C ALA A 419 8.16 5.50 8.16
N PRO A 420 7.25 5.33 7.18
CA PRO A 420 7.33 5.99 5.88
C PRO A 420 7.67 7.48 5.99
N GLN A 421 8.35 8.05 4.99
CA GLN A 421 8.78 9.46 5.04
C GLN A 421 7.62 10.43 5.31
N GLN A 422 6.44 10.14 4.80
CA GLN A 422 5.20 10.90 4.98
C GLN A 422 4.76 10.92 6.45
N PHE A 423 5.09 9.89 7.23
CA PHE A 423 4.70 9.81 8.64
C PHE A 423 5.74 10.38 9.60
N ARG A 424 6.92 10.76 9.10
CA ARG A 424 8.01 11.31 9.91
C ARG A 424 7.87 12.83 10.02
N SER A 425 8.00 13.35 11.24
CA SER A 425 8.18 14.78 11.48
C SER A 425 9.67 15.13 11.47
N GLY A 426 10.03 16.27 10.87
CA GLY A 426 11.40 16.79 10.86
C GLY A 426 12.43 15.88 10.17
N GLU A 427 13.72 16.12 10.45
CA GLU A 427 14.81 15.29 9.96
C GLU A 427 14.93 14.01 10.79
N LEU A 428 14.69 12.86 10.18
CA LEU A 428 14.81 11.56 10.84
C LEU A 428 15.29 10.49 9.86
N PHE A 429 16.56 10.10 9.97
CA PHE A 429 17.20 9.18 9.02
C PHE A 429 18.44 8.49 9.61
N PHE A 430 18.76 7.30 9.10
CA PHE A 430 20.00 6.59 9.44
C PHE A 430 21.20 7.25 8.77
N LEU A 431 22.33 7.36 9.47
CA LEU A 431 23.56 7.95 8.92
C LEU A 431 24.22 7.05 7.85
N VAL A 432 24.03 5.73 7.97
CA VAL A 432 24.53 4.74 7.01
C VAL A 432 23.35 3.83 6.61
N PRO A 433 22.41 4.33 5.78
CA PRO A 433 21.22 3.57 5.41
C PRO A 433 21.56 2.46 4.40
N ASP A 434 20.70 1.45 4.33
CA ASP A 434 20.70 0.47 3.24
C ASP A 434 19.60 0.86 2.23
N PRO A 435 19.93 1.07 0.94
CA PRO A 435 18.96 1.51 -0.06
C PRO A 435 18.02 0.39 -0.56
N ASP A 436 18.35 -0.87 -0.28
CA ASP A 436 17.58 -2.04 -0.70
C ASP A 436 16.58 -2.48 0.38
N VAL A 437 15.65 -3.38 0.04
CA VAL A 437 14.53 -3.82 0.92
C VAL A 437 13.64 -2.66 1.39
N THR A 438 13.49 -1.66 0.53
CA THR A 438 12.71 -0.43 0.74
C THR A 438 11.35 -0.47 0.04
N LEU A 439 10.95 -1.59 -0.58
CA LEU A 439 9.57 -1.72 -1.05
C LEU A 439 8.62 -1.75 0.15
N THR A 440 7.49 -1.06 0.03
CA THR A 440 6.50 -0.95 1.11
C THR A 440 5.58 -2.17 1.16
N VAL A 441 5.17 -2.62 2.33
CA VAL A 441 4.05 -3.57 2.49
C VAL A 441 2.78 -2.92 1.91
N PRO A 442 1.92 -3.65 1.15
CA PRO A 442 1.89 -5.10 0.93
C PRO A 442 2.53 -5.56 -0.39
N SER A 443 3.47 -4.82 -0.96
CA SER A 443 4.08 -5.11 -2.27
C SER A 443 4.85 -6.44 -2.36
N TYR A 444 5.07 -7.12 -1.24
CA TYR A 444 5.63 -8.48 -1.20
C TYR A 444 4.56 -9.58 -1.35
N THR A 445 3.33 -9.23 -1.73
CA THR A 445 2.30 -10.24 -2.03
C THR A 445 2.70 -11.01 -3.30
N THR A 446 2.93 -12.32 -3.19
CA THR A 446 3.61 -13.11 -4.23
C THR A 446 2.89 -13.08 -5.59
N ASP A 447 1.58 -13.34 -5.64
CA ASP A 447 0.82 -13.39 -6.91
C ASP A 447 0.23 -12.04 -7.35
N ALA A 448 0.48 -10.96 -6.61
CA ALA A 448 0.15 -9.60 -7.04
C ALA A 448 1.25 -9.04 -7.95
N VAL A 449 0.89 -8.10 -8.81
CA VAL A 449 1.86 -7.39 -9.66
C VAL A 449 2.41 -6.18 -8.90
N THR A 450 3.68 -6.21 -8.58
CA THR A 450 4.39 -5.19 -7.82
C THR A 450 5.29 -4.37 -8.74
N VAL A 451 5.14 -3.05 -8.66
CA VAL A 451 5.69 -2.14 -9.66
C VAL A 451 6.53 -1.06 -9.01
N THR A 452 7.81 -1.00 -9.39
CA THR A 452 8.69 0.16 -9.13
C THR A 452 8.57 1.18 -10.25
N PHE A 453 9.22 2.33 -10.11
CA PHE A 453 9.03 3.40 -11.07
C PHE A 453 10.30 4.09 -11.56
N TYR A 454 10.22 4.53 -12.81
CA TYR A 454 11.31 5.18 -13.53
C TYR A 454 10.82 6.43 -14.25
N ASN A 455 11.76 7.26 -14.70
CA ASN A 455 11.47 8.44 -15.51
C ASN A 455 11.44 8.05 -16.99
N SER A 456 10.26 8.17 -17.63
CA SER A 456 10.08 7.82 -19.04
C SER A 456 10.82 8.74 -20.02
N GLU A 457 11.17 9.96 -19.61
CA GLU A 457 11.85 10.92 -20.49
C GLU A 457 13.30 10.52 -20.81
N ASN A 458 13.98 9.93 -19.84
CA ASN A 458 15.39 9.56 -19.96
C ASN A 458 15.65 8.06 -19.68
N GLY A 459 14.62 7.28 -19.38
CA GLY A 459 14.71 5.85 -19.09
C GLY A 459 15.41 5.50 -17.77
N SER A 460 15.69 6.47 -16.90
CA SER A 460 16.46 6.23 -15.66
C SER A 460 15.56 5.78 -14.50
N PHE A 461 16.06 4.85 -13.69
CA PHE A 461 15.41 4.45 -12.44
C PHE A 461 15.27 5.65 -11.50
N TYR A 462 14.09 5.86 -10.93
CA TYR A 462 13.89 7.02 -10.08
C TYR A 462 14.41 6.76 -8.66
N TYR A 463 15.25 7.65 -8.14
CA TYR A 463 15.96 7.44 -6.88
C TYR A 463 15.03 7.24 -5.67
N ARG A 464 13.82 7.83 -5.66
CA ARG A 464 12.83 7.62 -4.58
C ARG A 464 12.10 6.28 -4.69
N SER A 465 12.16 5.57 -5.82
CA SER A 465 11.48 4.29 -5.96
C SER A 465 12.06 3.26 -5.00
N GLY A 466 11.19 2.58 -4.26
CA GLY A 466 11.57 1.45 -3.41
C GLY A 466 12.30 0.38 -4.22
N ARG A 467 13.12 -0.42 -3.53
CA ARG A 467 13.96 -1.46 -4.11
C ARG A 467 13.79 -2.74 -3.32
N GLY A 468 13.74 -3.86 -4.01
CA GLY A 468 13.75 -5.17 -3.36
C GLY A 468 15.17 -5.69 -3.15
N PHE A 469 15.39 -6.99 -3.09
CA PHE A 469 14.38 -8.05 -2.91
C PHE A 469 13.70 -7.96 -1.55
N GLY A 470 12.73 -8.83 -1.29
CA GLY A 470 12.16 -8.99 0.05
C GLY A 470 13.23 -9.37 1.07
N ARG A 471 12.90 -9.16 2.35
CA ARG A 471 13.83 -9.36 3.47
C ARG A 471 14.44 -10.76 3.46
N THR A 472 13.64 -11.75 3.06
CA THR A 472 13.97 -13.19 2.97
C THR A 472 14.46 -13.63 1.58
N GLY A 473 14.71 -12.70 0.67
CA GLY A 473 15.17 -12.98 -0.70
C GLY A 473 14.06 -13.21 -1.73
N GLU A 474 12.79 -13.00 -1.37
CA GLU A 474 11.68 -13.07 -2.33
C GLU A 474 11.87 -12.04 -3.45
N ILE A 475 11.76 -12.49 -4.71
CA ILE A 475 11.96 -11.65 -5.89
C ILE A 475 10.75 -10.72 -6.03
N LYS A 476 10.96 -9.47 -5.64
CA LYS A 476 10.12 -8.29 -5.91
C LYS A 476 11.05 -7.09 -6.12
N PRO A 477 10.68 -6.06 -6.90
CA PRO A 477 9.43 -5.93 -7.65
C PRO A 477 9.35 -6.92 -8.82
N ASP A 478 8.18 -7.02 -9.45
CA ASP A 478 8.04 -7.81 -10.66
C ASP A 478 8.49 -7.02 -11.87
N LEU A 479 8.16 -5.73 -11.93
CA LEU A 479 8.37 -4.86 -13.09
C LEU A 479 8.70 -3.44 -12.62
N ALA A 480 9.18 -2.61 -13.55
CA ALA A 480 9.13 -1.16 -13.42
C ALA A 480 8.23 -0.54 -14.50
N ALA A 481 7.48 0.51 -14.14
CA ALA A 481 6.68 1.28 -15.09
C ALA A 481 6.98 2.80 -14.94
N PRO A 482 6.64 3.64 -15.93
CA PRO A 482 6.77 5.08 -15.77
C PRO A 482 6.01 5.58 -14.55
N GLY A 483 6.62 6.44 -13.74
CA GLY A 483 5.96 7.01 -12.55
C GLY A 483 6.49 8.37 -12.14
N VAL A 484 7.12 9.10 -13.06
CA VAL A 484 7.67 10.43 -12.82
C VAL A 484 7.00 11.41 -13.76
N GLU A 485 6.40 12.47 -13.20
CA GLU A 485 5.70 13.52 -13.93
C GLU A 485 4.61 12.99 -14.88
N ILE A 486 3.87 11.98 -14.41
CA ILE A 486 2.77 11.38 -15.16
C ILE A 486 1.61 12.37 -15.19
N SER A 487 1.11 12.66 -16.39
CA SER A 487 -0.04 13.55 -16.59
C SER A 487 -1.31 12.96 -15.96
N THR A 488 -1.97 13.73 -15.11
CA THR A 488 -3.27 13.39 -14.51
C THR A 488 -4.23 14.56 -14.69
N VAL A 489 -5.51 14.35 -14.41
CA VAL A 489 -6.53 15.42 -14.47
C VAL A 489 -6.32 16.52 -13.42
N ASN A 490 -5.58 16.23 -12.35
CA ASN A 490 -5.25 17.17 -11.29
C ASN A 490 -3.90 17.88 -11.51
N GLY A 491 -3.28 17.68 -12.68
CA GLY A 491 -1.89 18.05 -12.96
C GLY A 491 -0.93 16.86 -12.80
N PRO A 492 0.38 17.04 -13.05
CA PRO A 492 1.30 15.93 -13.04
C PRO A 492 1.59 15.41 -11.63
N TYR A 493 1.71 14.10 -11.49
CA TYR A 493 2.08 13.41 -10.25
C TYR A 493 3.31 12.52 -10.45
N SER A 494 4.04 12.28 -9.38
CA SER A 494 5.17 11.37 -9.33
C SER A 494 5.03 10.39 -8.17
N GLY A 495 5.47 9.15 -8.36
CA GLY A 495 5.52 8.13 -7.33
C GLY A 495 5.03 6.76 -7.80
N SER A 496 5.21 5.77 -6.93
CA SER A 496 4.82 4.38 -7.17
C SER A 496 3.34 4.19 -7.51
N SER A 497 2.41 5.02 -6.98
CA SER A 497 0.99 4.92 -7.32
C SER A 497 0.72 5.19 -8.80
N MET A 498 1.50 6.08 -9.43
CA MET A 498 1.34 6.39 -10.86
C MET A 498 1.79 5.22 -11.74
N ALA A 499 2.90 4.57 -11.35
CA ALA A 499 3.38 3.36 -12.02
C ALA A 499 2.43 2.18 -11.83
N ALA A 500 1.85 2.02 -10.63
CA ALA A 500 0.80 1.05 -10.36
C ALA A 500 -0.45 1.32 -11.21
N ALA A 501 -0.88 2.58 -11.33
CA ALA A 501 -2.02 2.99 -12.17
C ALA A 501 -1.82 2.63 -13.65
N LEU A 502 -0.68 2.99 -14.23
CA LEU A 502 -0.32 2.63 -15.61
C LEU A 502 -0.33 1.11 -15.81
N THR A 503 0.25 0.38 -14.86
CA THR A 503 0.30 -1.09 -14.92
C THR A 503 -1.08 -1.73 -14.71
N ALA A 504 -1.95 -1.14 -13.89
CA ALA A 504 -3.33 -1.58 -13.72
C ALA A 504 -4.13 -1.45 -15.02
N GLY A 505 -3.94 -0.36 -15.77
CA GLY A 505 -4.52 -0.23 -17.11
C GLY A 505 -3.97 -1.24 -18.11
N ALA A 506 -2.66 -1.52 -18.09
CA ALA A 506 -2.06 -2.59 -18.88
C ALA A 506 -2.64 -3.97 -18.51
N CYS A 507 -2.83 -4.26 -17.22
CA CYS A 507 -3.51 -5.46 -16.73
C CYS A 507 -4.96 -5.54 -17.22
N ALA A 508 -5.69 -4.41 -17.27
CA ALA A 508 -7.05 -4.38 -17.78
C ALA A 508 -7.11 -4.66 -19.29
N GLN A 509 -6.16 -4.15 -20.09
CA GLN A 509 -6.05 -4.54 -21.51
C GLN A 509 -5.81 -6.04 -21.68
N LEU A 510 -4.91 -6.61 -20.88
CA LEU A 510 -4.64 -8.04 -20.92
C LEU A 510 -5.84 -8.87 -20.43
N MET A 511 -6.56 -8.41 -19.40
CA MET A 511 -7.79 -9.04 -18.92
C MET A 511 -8.92 -9.01 -19.96
N GLN A 512 -9.04 -7.92 -20.74
CA GLN A 512 -9.98 -7.88 -21.86
C GLN A 512 -9.66 -9.02 -22.84
N TRP A 513 -8.40 -9.12 -23.28
CA TRP A 513 -7.99 -10.15 -24.22
C TRP A 513 -8.15 -11.57 -23.67
N CYS A 514 -7.71 -11.82 -22.43
CA CYS A 514 -7.77 -13.14 -21.81
C CYS A 514 -9.21 -13.57 -21.50
N VAL A 515 -9.96 -12.73 -20.79
CA VAL A 515 -11.24 -13.11 -20.18
C VAL A 515 -12.42 -12.62 -21.00
N ALA A 516 -12.48 -11.31 -21.32
CA ALA A 516 -13.65 -10.74 -21.99
C ALA A 516 -13.81 -11.23 -23.44
N GLU A 517 -12.70 -11.47 -24.13
CA GLU A 517 -12.63 -12.02 -25.48
C GLU A 517 -12.41 -13.55 -25.49
N ASN A 518 -12.33 -14.18 -24.32
CA ASN A 518 -12.28 -15.63 -24.13
C ASN A 518 -11.06 -16.34 -24.76
N ASN A 519 -9.93 -15.63 -24.93
CA ASN A 519 -8.69 -16.25 -25.44
C ASN A 519 -7.96 -17.08 -24.37
N TYR A 520 -8.04 -16.68 -23.10
CA TYR A 520 -7.47 -17.40 -21.94
C TYR A 520 -8.33 -17.15 -20.68
N PRO A 521 -9.53 -17.75 -20.59
CA PRO A 521 -10.57 -17.31 -19.66
C PRO A 521 -10.28 -17.61 -18.17
N ARG A 522 -9.36 -18.53 -17.87
CA ARG A 522 -9.03 -18.96 -16.50
C ARG A 522 -7.76 -18.31 -15.94
N ILE A 523 -7.38 -17.14 -16.45
CA ILE A 523 -6.21 -16.41 -15.95
C ILE A 523 -6.41 -15.95 -14.50
N SER A 524 -5.36 -15.94 -13.69
CA SER A 524 -5.31 -15.33 -12.36
C SER A 524 -4.22 -14.24 -12.33
N GLY A 525 -4.09 -13.53 -11.20
CA GLY A 525 -3.06 -12.52 -10.99
C GLY A 525 -1.64 -13.04 -11.26
N ARG A 526 -1.34 -14.27 -10.84
CA ARG A 526 -0.07 -14.96 -11.18
C ARG A 526 0.14 -15.10 -12.69
N GLY A 527 -0.92 -15.43 -13.43
CA GLY A 527 -0.86 -15.55 -14.88
C GLY A 527 -0.59 -14.20 -15.56
N ILE A 528 -1.26 -13.15 -15.12
CA ILE A 528 -1.01 -11.77 -15.58
C ILE A 528 0.43 -11.35 -15.29
N GLN A 529 0.88 -11.51 -14.04
CA GLN A 529 2.26 -11.25 -13.61
C GLN A 529 3.27 -11.99 -14.49
N THR A 530 3.01 -13.26 -14.81
CA THR A 530 3.89 -14.08 -15.67
C THR A 530 3.97 -13.52 -17.09
N PHE A 531 2.84 -13.15 -17.70
CA PHE A 531 2.85 -12.58 -19.05
C PHE A 531 3.58 -11.25 -19.11
N LEU A 532 3.29 -10.34 -18.17
CA LEU A 532 3.97 -9.05 -18.11
C LEU A 532 5.47 -9.20 -17.85
N SER A 533 5.87 -10.15 -17.00
CA SER A 533 7.29 -10.40 -16.68
C SER A 533 8.06 -10.96 -17.87
N ARG A 534 7.45 -11.85 -18.66
CA ARG A 534 8.06 -12.38 -19.90
C ARG A 534 8.19 -11.31 -20.97
N GLY A 535 7.17 -10.45 -21.10
CA GLY A 535 7.20 -9.32 -22.02
C GLY A 535 8.04 -8.14 -21.56
N ALA A 536 8.57 -8.16 -20.33
CA ALA A 536 9.30 -7.01 -19.79
C ALA A 536 10.59 -6.75 -20.58
N ARG A 537 10.91 -5.47 -20.78
CA ARG A 537 12.16 -5.05 -21.42
C ARG A 537 13.30 -5.08 -20.39
N GLU A 538 14.11 -6.13 -20.47
CA GLU A 538 15.29 -6.33 -19.63
C GLU A 538 16.24 -5.13 -19.68
N GLN A 539 16.88 -4.85 -18.54
CA GLN A 539 17.91 -3.82 -18.41
C GLN A 539 19.29 -4.48 -18.41
N THR A 540 19.95 -4.53 -19.57
CA THR A 540 21.19 -5.31 -19.80
C THR A 540 22.39 -4.90 -18.94
N GLN A 541 22.34 -3.71 -18.31
CA GLN A 541 23.39 -3.20 -17.41
C GLN A 541 23.09 -3.45 -15.92
N GLU A 542 21.99 -4.14 -15.61
CA GLU A 542 21.53 -4.43 -14.26
C GLU A 542 21.63 -5.93 -13.97
N GLU A 543 21.61 -6.31 -12.69
CA GLU A 543 21.43 -7.72 -12.33
C GLU A 543 20.03 -8.20 -12.76
N TYR A 544 19.90 -9.48 -13.12
CA TYR A 544 18.63 -10.08 -13.50
C TYR A 544 18.29 -11.31 -12.63
N PRO A 545 17.09 -11.37 -12.01
CA PRO A 545 16.13 -10.26 -11.87
C PRO A 545 16.70 -9.12 -11.03
N SER A 546 16.24 -7.89 -11.25
CA SER A 546 16.79 -6.69 -10.61
C SER A 546 16.04 -6.31 -9.34
N ARG A 547 16.76 -5.89 -8.29
CA ARG A 547 16.18 -5.22 -7.11
C ARG A 547 15.44 -3.93 -7.46
N ARG A 548 15.82 -3.27 -8.54
CA ARG A 548 15.25 -2.01 -9.02
C ARG A 548 14.18 -2.24 -10.07
N TRP A 549 14.50 -3.05 -11.08
CA TRP A 549 13.68 -3.20 -12.28
C TRP A 549 12.81 -4.47 -12.30
N GLY A 550 12.96 -5.37 -11.33
CA GLY A 550 12.34 -6.69 -11.38
C GLY A 550 12.80 -7.44 -12.63
N TYR A 551 11.85 -7.92 -13.42
CA TYR A 551 12.10 -8.55 -14.72
C TYR A 551 12.28 -7.53 -15.87
N GLY A 552 12.08 -6.24 -15.64
CA GLY A 552 12.36 -5.17 -16.61
C GLY A 552 11.29 -4.08 -16.66
N GLN A 553 11.37 -3.24 -17.69
CA GLN A 553 10.36 -2.21 -17.95
C GLN A 553 9.10 -2.84 -18.54
N LEU A 554 7.92 -2.41 -18.09
CA LEU A 554 6.64 -2.79 -18.65
C LEU A 554 6.63 -2.53 -20.17
N ASP A 555 6.35 -3.56 -20.96
CA ASP A 555 6.21 -3.45 -22.42
C ASP A 555 5.10 -4.38 -22.92
N MET A 556 3.94 -3.77 -23.20
CA MET A 556 2.77 -4.50 -23.66
C MET A 556 2.93 -5.06 -25.08
N ARG A 557 3.78 -4.47 -25.92
CA ARG A 557 4.02 -5.04 -27.27
C ARG A 557 4.75 -6.36 -27.16
N ARG A 558 5.86 -6.36 -26.42
CA ARG A 558 6.62 -7.59 -26.13
C ARG A 558 5.80 -8.62 -25.38
N THR A 559 4.91 -8.20 -24.47
CA THR A 559 3.98 -9.11 -23.79
C THR A 559 3.10 -9.88 -24.80
N PHE A 560 2.56 -9.21 -25.82
CA PHE A 560 1.76 -9.88 -26.85
C PHE A 560 2.61 -10.63 -27.88
N ASP A 561 3.84 -10.17 -28.17
CA ASP A 561 4.79 -10.92 -28.98
C ASP A 561 5.14 -12.27 -28.32
N GLU A 562 5.39 -12.27 -27.01
CA GLU A 562 5.60 -13.48 -26.20
C GLU A 562 4.38 -14.41 -26.22
N ILE A 563 3.16 -13.86 -26.11
CA ILE A 563 1.91 -14.64 -26.23
C ILE A 563 1.79 -15.26 -27.64
N ALA A 564 2.22 -14.55 -28.67
CA ALA A 564 2.22 -15.03 -30.05
C ALA A 564 3.36 -16.02 -30.36
N GLY A 565 4.34 -16.18 -29.46
CA GLY A 565 5.53 -17.01 -29.68
C GLY A 565 6.62 -16.33 -30.53
N ASN A 566 6.57 -15.00 -30.65
CA ASN A 566 7.56 -14.19 -31.34
C ASN A 566 8.63 -13.73 -30.34
N TYR A 567 9.68 -14.54 -30.18
CA TYR A 567 10.79 -14.20 -29.31
C TYR A 567 11.75 -13.24 -30.05
N PRO A 568 12.06 -12.05 -29.51
CA PRO A 568 13.10 -11.20 -30.09
C PRO A 568 14.46 -11.91 -30.03
N GLU A 569 15.19 -11.92 -31.16
CA GLU A 569 16.56 -12.47 -31.25
C GLU A 569 17.59 -11.68 -30.43
#